data_AF-A0A3G9JFQ8-F1
#
_entry.id   AF-A0A3G9JFQ8-F1
#
_cell.length_a   1.000
_cell.length_b   1.000
_cell.length_c   1.000
_cell.angle_alpha   90.00
_cell.angle_beta   90.00
_cell.angle_gamma   90.00
#
_symmetry.space_group_name_H-M   'P 1'
#
loop_
_entity.id
_entity.type
_entity.pdbx_description
1 polymer ?
#
loop_
_entity_poly.entity_id
_entity_poly.type
_entity_poly.pdbx_seq_one_letter_code
_entity_poly.pdbx_strand_id
1 'polypeptide(L)'
;MSKTRQQILILHLADPCLESDTVAWALYDGAKAKDELQMNTGDSSIPLYPSVLDAMRDGWNVIQLPTPPLYPTGAEHELGHLRYEYVLERKVTIHE
;
A
#
# COMPACT_ATOMS: atom_id res chain seq x y z
N MET A 1 -2.01 -19.96 -22.21
CA MET A 1 -0.76 -20.14 -21.40
C MET A 1 -0.94 -19.43 -20.07
N SER A 2 -0.45 -19.95 -18.93
CA SER A 2 -0.53 -19.22 -17.66
C SER A 2 0.62 -18.20 -17.53
N LYS A 3 0.29 -16.96 -17.18
CA LYS A 3 1.28 -15.92 -16.86
C LYS A 3 1.04 -15.41 -15.45
N THR A 4 2.12 -15.06 -14.76
CA THR A 4 2.04 -14.42 -13.45
C THR A 4 2.22 -12.92 -13.60
N ARG A 5 1.32 -12.15 -13.00
CA ARG A 5 1.35 -10.68 -12.93
C ARG A 5 1.53 -10.23 -11.49
N GLN A 6 1.96 -8.99 -11.34
CA GLN A 6 2.24 -8.38 -10.05
C GLN A 6 1.13 -7.41 -9.70
N GLN A 7 0.75 -7.39 -8.43
CA GLN A 7 -0.03 -6.35 -7.81
C GLN A 7 0.83 -5.69 -6.73
N ILE A 8 0.77 -4.36 -6.65
CA ILE A 8 1.42 -3.55 -5.63
C ILE A 8 0.36 -2.83 -4.82
N LEU A 9 0.38 -3.04 -3.51
CA LEU A 9 -0.45 -2.33 -2.55
C LEU A 9 0.45 -1.44 -1.70
N ILE A 10 0.11 -0.16 -1.64
CA ILE A 10 0.76 0.83 -0.80
C ILE A 10 -0.24 1.19 0.30
N LEU A 11 0.18 1.06 1.56
CA LEU A 11 -0.62 1.45 2.73
C LEU A 11 0.18 2.47 3.55
N HIS A 12 -0.46 3.59 3.90
CA HIS A 12 0.01 4.48 4.94
C HIS A 12 -0.79 4.20 6.21
N LEU A 13 -0.09 3.91 7.30
CA LEU A 13 -0.71 3.67 8.60
C LEU A 13 -0.68 4.92 9.50
N ALA A 14 -1.56 4.97 10.50
CA ALA A 14 -1.58 6.04 11.50
C ALA A 14 -0.31 6.05 12.37
N ASP A 15 0.25 4.88 12.65
CA ASP A 15 1.50 4.68 13.38
C ASP A 15 2.30 3.49 12.79
N PRO A 16 3.57 3.23 13.19
CA PRO A 16 4.41 2.19 12.57
C PRO A 16 4.08 0.75 13.04
N CYS A 17 3.01 0.52 13.79
CA CYS A 17 2.53 -0.81 14.13
C CYS A 17 1.82 -1.44 12.93
N LEU A 18 2.11 -2.71 12.63
CA LEU A 18 1.47 -3.43 11.51
C LEU A 18 -0.05 -3.60 11.68
N GLU A 19 -0.56 -3.46 12.91
CA GLU A 19 -1.98 -3.51 13.27
C GLU A 19 -2.65 -2.13 13.26
N SER A 20 -1.88 -1.05 13.05
CA SER A 20 -2.42 0.31 13.01
C SER A 20 -3.38 0.49 11.83
N ASP A 21 -4.34 1.39 12.02
CA ASP A 21 -5.32 1.76 11.00
C ASP A 21 -4.65 2.35 9.75
N THR A 22 -5.11 1.91 8.57
CA THR A 22 -4.78 2.49 7.27
C THR A 22 -5.47 3.84 7.09
N VAL A 23 -4.68 4.89 6.83
CA VAL A 23 -5.18 6.27 6.62
C VAL A 23 -5.13 6.72 5.16
N ALA A 24 -4.30 6.08 4.34
CA ALA A 24 -4.26 6.30 2.89
C ALA A 24 -3.74 5.03 2.18
N TRP A 25 -4.16 4.82 0.94
CA TRP A 25 -3.77 3.62 0.20
C TRP A 25 -3.72 3.86 -1.31
N ALA A 26 -2.91 3.06 -1.99
CA ALA A 26 -2.85 2.94 -3.45
C ALA A 26 -2.81 1.46 -3.85
N LEU A 27 -3.50 1.07 -4.92
CA LEU A 27 -3.42 -0.28 -5.50
C LEU A 27 -3.11 -0.16 -6.99
N TYR A 28 -2.02 -0.80 -7.40
CA TYR A 28 -1.64 -0.98 -8.78
C TYR A 28 -1.74 -2.46 -9.13
N ASP A 29 -2.56 -2.76 -10.14
CA ASP A 29 -2.80 -4.12 -10.58
C ASP A 29 -2.30 -4.33 -12.01
N GLY A 30 -1.20 -5.08 -12.14
CA GLY A 30 -0.62 -5.45 -13.44
C GLY A 30 -1.36 -6.57 -14.17
N ALA A 31 -2.42 -7.14 -13.58
CA ALA A 31 -3.33 -8.07 -14.24
C ALA A 31 -4.53 -7.38 -14.90
N LYS A 32 -4.81 -6.11 -14.56
CA LYS A 32 -5.85 -5.33 -15.22
C LYS A 32 -5.58 -5.16 -16.71
N ALA A 33 -6.65 -5.10 -17.50
CA ALA A 33 -6.55 -4.82 -18.93
C ALA A 33 -5.98 -3.41 -19.16
N LYS A 34 -5.34 -3.18 -20.32
CA LYS A 34 -4.66 -1.91 -20.60
C LYS A 34 -5.60 -0.70 -20.67
N ASP A 35 -6.85 -0.94 -20.97
CA ASP A 35 -7.95 0.04 -21.08
C ASP A 35 -8.71 0.22 -19.76
N GLU A 36 -8.47 -0.64 -18.76
CA GLU A 36 -9.06 -0.47 -17.43
C GLU A 36 -8.28 0.56 -16.61
N LEU A 37 -9.02 1.39 -15.89
CA LEU A 37 -8.45 2.37 -14.98
C LEU A 37 -7.85 1.68 -13.75
N GLN A 38 -6.66 2.14 -13.37
CA GLN A 38 -6.11 1.85 -12.05
C GLN A 38 -6.88 2.61 -10.98
N MET A 39 -6.68 2.23 -9.71
CA MET A 39 -7.35 2.91 -8.60
C MET A 39 -6.93 4.38 -8.57
N ASN A 40 -7.90 5.27 -8.37
CA ASN A 40 -7.71 6.70 -8.23
C ASN A 40 -8.09 7.17 -6.83
N THR A 41 -7.55 8.33 -6.45
CA THR A 41 -7.89 8.99 -5.20
C THR A 41 -9.38 9.28 -5.14
N GLY A 42 -10.04 8.85 -4.06
CA GLY A 42 -11.47 9.07 -3.85
C GLY A 42 -12.40 8.00 -4.44
N ASP A 43 -11.86 6.95 -5.08
CA ASP A 43 -12.66 5.80 -5.53
C ASP A 43 -13.38 5.08 -4.37
N SER A 44 -12.84 5.18 -3.15
CA SER A 44 -13.43 4.65 -1.93
C SER A 44 -13.07 5.52 -0.72
N SER A 45 -13.97 5.59 0.25
CA SER A 45 -13.72 6.16 1.58
C SER A 45 -13.27 5.12 2.62
N ILE A 46 -13.29 3.83 2.24
CA ILE A 46 -12.89 2.71 3.10
C ILE A 46 -11.64 2.08 2.50
N PRO A 47 -10.58 1.84 3.30
CA PRO A 47 -9.37 1.21 2.82
C PRO A 47 -9.62 -0.23 2.39
N LEU A 48 -8.86 -0.71 1.39
CA LEU A 48 -8.93 -2.12 0.96
C LEU A 48 -8.59 -3.09 2.09
N TYR A 49 -7.67 -2.68 2.95
CA TYR A 49 -7.29 -3.40 4.17
C TYR A 49 -7.19 -2.42 5.33
N PRO A 50 -7.81 -2.73 6.49
CA PRO A 50 -7.78 -1.83 7.64
C PRO A 50 -6.39 -1.74 8.28
N SER A 51 -5.53 -2.75 8.09
CA SER A 51 -4.14 -2.75 8.55
C SER A 51 -3.22 -3.51 7.58
N VAL A 52 -1.91 -3.35 7.73
CA VAL A 52 -0.92 -4.17 7.01
C VAL A 52 -1.03 -5.63 7.42
N LEU A 53 -1.29 -5.91 8.70
CA LEU A 53 -1.44 -7.28 9.19
C LEU A 53 -2.62 -8.00 8.51
N ASP A 54 -3.72 -7.30 8.25
CA ASP A 54 -4.87 -7.88 7.54
C ASP A 54 -4.54 -8.17 6.08
N ALA A 55 -3.79 -7.29 5.41
CA ALA A 55 -3.29 -7.59 4.07
C ALA A 55 -2.37 -8.82 4.07
N MET A 56 -1.49 -8.96 5.07
CA MET A 56 -0.60 -10.13 5.20
C MET A 56 -1.39 -11.44 5.38
N ARG A 57 -2.47 -11.43 6.18
CA ARG A 57 -3.37 -12.58 6.34
C ARG A 57 -4.01 -13.02 5.02
N ASP A 58 -4.26 -12.07 4.13
CA ASP A 58 -4.79 -12.27 2.78
C ASP A 58 -3.72 -12.67 1.74
N GLY A 59 -2.49 -12.93 2.18
CA GLY A 59 -1.41 -13.43 1.33
C GLY A 59 -0.60 -12.34 0.62
N TRP A 60 -0.71 -11.09 1.05
CA TRP A 60 0.23 -10.04 0.63
C TRP A 60 1.57 -10.19 1.34
N ASN A 61 2.65 -9.94 0.60
CA ASN A 61 4.01 -10.00 1.12
C ASN A 61 4.56 -8.59 1.29
N VAL A 62 5.03 -8.24 2.48
CA VAL A 62 5.65 -6.93 2.74
C VAL A 62 7.03 -6.89 2.11
N ILE A 63 7.30 -5.88 1.27
CA ILE A 63 8.60 -5.67 0.61
C ILE A 63 9.31 -4.40 1.11
N GLN A 64 8.58 -3.47 1.73
CA GLN A 64 9.13 -2.27 2.36
C GLN A 64 8.44 -1.98 3.70
N LEU A 65 9.24 -1.70 4.72
CA LEU A 65 8.80 -1.15 6.01
C LEU A 65 9.13 0.35 6.06
N PRO A 66 8.36 1.16 6.79
CA PRO A 66 8.64 2.58 6.90
C PRO A 66 9.91 2.83 7.71
N THR A 67 10.63 3.87 7.32
CA THR A 67 11.73 4.38 8.12
C THR A 67 11.19 5.20 9.29
N PRO A 68 11.77 5.08 10.50
CA PRO A 68 11.45 5.97 11.60
C PRO A 68 11.68 7.43 11.18
N PRO A 69 10.74 8.34 11.48
CA PRO A 69 10.90 9.75 11.14
C PRO A 69 12.10 10.35 11.89
N LEU A 70 12.95 11.06 11.15
CA LEU A 70 13.96 11.94 11.72
C LEU A 70 13.32 13.30 11.98
N TYR A 71 13.50 13.83 13.18
CA TYR A 71 13.03 15.17 13.56
C TYR A 71 14.25 16.09 13.73
N PRO A 72 14.77 16.67 12.63
CA PRO A 72 15.89 17.59 12.75
C PRO A 72 15.43 18.86 13.46
N THR A 73 16.29 19.40 14.33
CA THR A 73 16.07 20.69 14.99
C THR A 73 15.87 21.79 13.94
N GLY A 74 14.85 22.61 14.12
CA GLY A 74 14.48 23.71 13.21
C GLY A 74 13.46 23.35 12.12
N ALA A 75 13.12 22.06 11.96
CA ALA A 75 12.11 21.60 11.00
C ALA A 75 10.80 21.15 11.67
N GLU A 76 10.55 21.57 12.92
CA GLU A 76 9.39 21.14 13.71
C GLU A 76 8.06 21.53 13.06
N HIS A 77 8.07 22.56 12.22
CA HIS A 77 6.91 23.11 11.52
C HIS A 77 6.85 22.73 10.04
N GLU A 78 7.80 21.92 9.54
CA GLU A 78 7.76 21.46 8.16
C GLU A 78 6.73 20.34 7.99
N LEU A 79 5.87 20.49 6.98
CA LEU A 79 4.91 19.45 6.60
C LEU A 79 5.58 18.51 5.58
N GLY A 80 5.90 17.31 6.04
CA GLY A 80 6.37 16.22 5.20
C GLY A 80 5.24 15.49 4.47
N HIS A 81 5.62 14.51 3.64
CA HIS A 81 4.66 13.56 3.05
C HIS A 81 4.04 12.66 4.13
N LEU A 82 2.98 11.93 3.75
CA LEU A 82 2.35 10.94 4.63
C LEU A 82 3.40 9.94 5.15
N ARG A 83 3.37 9.71 6.46
CA ARG A 83 4.33 8.84 7.15
C ARG A 83 3.90 7.38 7.03
N TYR A 84 4.78 6.50 7.53
CA TYR A 84 4.49 5.09 7.73
C TYR A 84 3.98 4.37 6.47
N GLU A 85 4.69 4.57 5.36
CA GLU A 85 4.43 3.88 4.10
C GLU A 85 4.94 2.44 4.14
N TYR A 86 4.04 1.50 3.86
CA TYR A 86 4.32 0.10 3.63
C TYR A 86 4.04 -0.23 2.17
N VAL A 87 4.95 -0.96 1.55
CA VAL A 87 4.76 -1.48 0.20
C VAL A 87 4.64 -3.00 0.29
N LEU A 88 3.56 -3.52 -0.28
CA LEU A 88 3.26 -4.94 -0.32
C LEU A 88 3.12 -5.43 -1.76
N GLU A 89 3.49 -6.67 -1.98
CA GLU A 89 3.37 -7.38 -3.24
C GLU A 89 2.46 -8.60 -3.11
N ARG A 90 1.63 -8.81 -4.14
CA ARG A 90 0.98 -10.08 -4.40
C ARG A 90 1.21 -10.49 -5.85
N LYS A 91 1.47 -11.78 -6.07
CA LYS A 91 1.54 -12.39 -7.40
C LYS A 91 0.19 -13.02 -7.73
N VAL A 92 -0.34 -12.72 -8.91
CA VAL A 92 -1.60 -13.29 -9.41
C VAL A 92 -1.35 -14.05 -10.71
N THR A 93 -1.88 -15.27 -10.83
CA THR A 93 -1.79 -16.07 -12.04
C THR A 93 -3.00 -15.81 -12.92
N ILE A 94 -2.76 -15.40 -14.17
CA ILE A 94 -3.78 -15.23 -15.19
C ILE A 94 -3.65 -16.33 -16.25
N HIS A 95 -4.79 -16.79 -16.74
CA HIS A 95 -4.87 -17.74 -17.85
C HIS A 95 -5.22 -16.96 -19.11
N GLU A 96 -4.29 -16.91 -20.08
CA GLU A 96 -4.53 -16.41 -21.43
C GLU A 96 -4.95 -17.54 -22.38
#